data_AF-S8FPY1-F1
#
_entry.id   AF-S8FPY1-F1
#
_cell.length_a   1.000
_cell.length_b   1.000
_cell.length_c   1.000
_cell.angle_alpha   90.00
_cell.angle_beta   90.00
_cell.angle_gamma   90.00
#
_symmetry.space_group_name_H-M   'P 1'
#
loop_
_entity.id
_entity.type
_entity.pdbx_description
1 polymer ?
#
loop_
_entity_poly.entity_id
_entity_poly.type
_entity_poly.pdbx_seq_one_letter_code
_entity_poly.pdbx_strand_id
1 'polypeptide(L)' 'AFATAQSIRDLGSITYPEGIKNPKELNANVTHGRFRYDREFLIQFRHVCTGRPESLRSLDAIGLEP' A
#
# COMPACT_ATOMS: atom_id res chain seq x y z
N ALA A 1 -10.89 -3.00 10.26
CA ALA A 1 -11.06 -3.06 8.79
C ALA A 1 -9.90 -3.76 8.06
N PHE A 2 -8.63 -3.60 8.48
CA PHE A 2 -7.49 -4.28 7.82
C PHE A 2 -7.54 -5.82 7.92
N ALA A 3 -7.87 -6.36 9.11
CA ALA A 3 -7.91 -7.81 9.36
C ALA A 3 -8.96 -8.59 8.53
N THR A 4 -9.96 -7.89 7.98
CA THR A 4 -11.02 -8.48 7.16
C THR A 4 -10.88 -8.13 5.68
N ALA A 5 -9.84 -7.39 5.29
CA ALA A 5 -9.62 -6.97 3.91
C ALA A 5 -9.10 -8.14 3.06
N GLN A 6 -9.52 -8.19 1.79
CA GLN A 6 -9.02 -9.17 0.84
C GLN A 6 -7.74 -8.67 0.16
N SER A 7 -6.76 -9.55 -0.02
CA SER A 7 -5.55 -9.22 -0.77
C SER A 7 -5.89 -8.94 -2.23
N ILE A 8 -5.29 -7.87 -2.78
CA ILE A 8 -5.45 -7.48 -4.18
C ILE A 8 -4.79 -8.55 -5.07
N ARG A 9 -5.57 -9.15 -5.98
CA ARG A 9 -5.09 -10.13 -6.96
C ARG A 9 -4.85 -9.52 -8.34
N ASP A 10 -5.65 -8.51 -8.68
CA ASP A 10 -5.58 -7.79 -9.94
C ASP A 10 -5.80 -6.29 -9.68
N LEU A 11 -4.81 -5.47 -10.04
CA LEU A 11 -4.90 -4.01 -9.98
C LEU A 11 -5.91 -3.45 -10.99
N GLY A 12 -6.21 -4.16 -12.08
CA GLY A 12 -7.23 -3.81 -13.06
C GLY A 12 -8.60 -3.64 -12.41
N SER A 13 -8.98 -4.61 -11.57
CA SER A 13 -10.24 -4.65 -10.81
C SER A 13 -10.40 -3.58 -9.71
N ILE A 14 -9.33 -2.86 -9.35
CA ILE A 14 -9.37 -1.85 -8.30
C ILE A 14 -9.71 -0.48 -8.89
N THR A 15 -10.74 0.14 -8.32
CA THR A 15 -11.12 1.53 -8.61
C THR A 15 -10.60 2.44 -7.52
N TYR A 16 -9.87 3.48 -7.92
CA TYR A 16 -9.40 4.52 -7.01
C TYR A 16 -10.35 5.73 -7.08
N PRO A 17 -10.63 6.41 -5.96
CA PRO A 17 -11.41 7.64 -5.95
C PRO A 17 -10.77 8.76 -6.77
N GLU A 18 -11.56 9.77 -7.12
CA GLU A 18 -11.06 10.98 -7.78
C GLU A 18 -9.96 11.66 -6.92
N GLY A 19 -8.93 12.17 -7.59
CA GLY A 19 -7.78 12.82 -6.93
C GLY A 19 -6.75 11.86 -6.33
N ILE A 20 -6.99 10.54 -6.37
CA ILE A 20 -6.02 9.53 -5.93
C ILE A 20 -5.26 8.96 -7.13
N LYS A 21 -3.93 9.03 -7.08
CA LYS A 21 -3.05 8.46 -8.11
C LYS A 21 -3.24 6.94 -8.18
N ASN A 22 -3.23 6.39 -9.40
CA ASN A 22 -3.41 4.97 -9.68
C ASN A 22 -2.09 4.36 -10.20
N PRO A 23 -1.63 3.19 -9.69
CA PRO A 23 -0.37 2.58 -10.12
C PRO A 23 -0.48 1.76 -11.43
N LYS A 24 -1.64 1.74 -12.11
CA LYS A 24 -1.87 0.93 -13.33
C LYS A 24 -0.80 1.13 -14.41
N GLU A 25 -0.32 2.36 -14.60
CA GLU A 25 0.69 2.68 -15.62
C GLU A 25 2.00 1.90 -15.44
N LEU A 26 2.42 1.69 -14.18
CA LEU A 26 3.64 0.95 -13.85
C LEU A 26 3.46 -0.58 -13.91
N ASN A 27 2.21 -1.04 -14.00
CA ASN A 27 1.83 -2.44 -13.88
C ASN A 27 1.33 -3.07 -15.19
N ALA A 28 1.30 -2.33 -16.30
CA ALA A 28 0.82 -2.82 -17.60
C ALA A 28 1.52 -4.12 -18.07
N ASN A 29 2.79 -4.32 -17.71
CA ASN A 29 3.62 -5.45 -18.14
C ASN A 29 4.14 -6.31 -16.97
N VAL A 30 3.55 -6.19 -15.78
CA VAL A 30 4.03 -6.93 -14.59
C VAL A 30 3.39 -8.32 -14.55
N THR A 31 4.19 -9.35 -14.24
CA THR A 31 3.70 -10.71 -14.02
C THR A 31 2.78 -10.77 -12.80
N HIS A 32 1.67 -11.50 -12.91
CA HIS A 32 0.70 -11.69 -11.83
C HIS A 32 1.36 -11.97 -10.46
N GLY A 33 0.87 -11.29 -9.42
CA GLY A 33 1.35 -11.46 -8.04
C GLY A 33 2.54 -10.57 -7.65
N ARG A 34 3.12 -9.82 -8.58
CA ARG A 34 4.06 -8.73 -8.28
C ARG A 34 3.39 -7.40 -8.63
N PHE A 35 3.57 -6.39 -7.78
CA PHE A 35 3.02 -5.06 -8.02
C PHE A 35 4.13 -4.02 -7.86
N ARG A 36 4.21 -3.10 -8.82
CA ARG A 36 5.12 -1.97 -8.83
C ARG A 36 4.38 -0.73 -8.38
N TYR A 37 4.95 0.00 -7.43
CA TYR A 37 4.38 1.22 -6.90
C TYR A 37 5.47 2.31 -6.93
N ASP A 38 5.13 3.50 -7.44
CA ASP A 38 6.00 4.65 -7.28
C ASP A 38 5.87 5.26 -5.88
N ARG A 39 6.83 6.11 -5.54
CA ARG A 39 6.90 6.76 -4.23
C ARG A 39 5.70 7.66 -3.96
N GLU A 40 5.22 8.41 -4.96
CA GLU A 40 4.11 9.34 -4.79
C GLU A 40 2.83 8.61 -4.44
N PHE A 41 2.56 7.50 -5.13
CA PHE A 41 1.44 6.61 -4.84
C PHE A 41 1.48 6.09 -3.40
N LEU A 42 2.63 5.56 -2.97
CA LEU A 42 2.79 4.99 -1.62
C LEU A 42 2.62 6.05 -0.52
N ILE A 43 3.09 7.28 -0.75
CA ILE A 43 2.98 8.36 0.25
C ILE A 43 1.53 8.84 0.46
N GLN A 44 0.61 8.64 -0.50
CA GLN A 44 -0.81 8.96 -0.30
C GLN A 44 -1.40 8.24 0.94
N PHE A 45 -0.87 7.06 1.29
CA PHE A 45 -1.33 6.31 2.45
C PHE A 45 -0.84 6.86 3.80
N ARG A 46 0.14 7.78 3.83
CA ARG A 46 0.70 8.35 5.07
C ARG A 46 -0.38 8.94 5.98
N HIS A 47 -1.35 9.65 5.41
CA HIS A 47 -2.42 10.31 6.16
C HIS A 47 -3.67 9.43 6.29
N VAL A 48 -3.70 8.27 5.63
CA VAL A 48 -4.83 7.33 5.63
C VAL A 48 -4.60 6.19 6.64
N CYS A 49 -3.41 5.60 6.63
CA CYS A 49 -3.02 4.49 7.50
C CYS A 49 -2.28 5.00 8.74
N THR A 50 -2.96 5.79 9.57
CA THR A 50 -2.36 6.42 10.77
C THR A 50 -2.43 5.57 12.03
N GLY A 51 -3.25 4.52 12.02
CA GLY A 51 -3.38 3.59 13.15
C GLY A 51 -2.13 2.72 13.32
N ARG A 52 -1.69 2.56 14.58
CA ARG A 52 -0.59 1.64 14.91
C ARG A 52 -1.01 0.19 14.60
N PRO A 53 -0.26 -0.56 13.76
CA PRO A 53 -0.52 -1.97 13.56
C PRO A 53 -0.27 -2.75 14.86
N GLU A 54 -1.15 -3.69 15.21
CA GLU A 54 -0.96 -4.57 16.37
C GLU A 54 0.33 -5.40 16.27
N SER A 55 0.78 -5.72 15.04
CA SER A 55 2.01 -6.45 14.76
C SER A 55 3.26 -5.56 14.71
N LEU A 56 3.14 -4.23 14.89
CA LEU A 56 4.28 -3.33 14.85
C LEU A 56 5.11 -3.53 16.12
N ARG A 57 6.27 -4.19 15.97
CA ARG A 57 7.30 -4.28 17.01
C ARG A 57 7.74 -2.87 17.44
N SER A 58 8.34 -2.73 18.62
CA SER A 58 8.88 -1.44 19.05
C SER A 58 9.87 -0.87 18.02
N LEU A 59 9.99 0.47 17.95
CA LEU A 59 10.81 1.15 16.94
C LEU A 59 12.28 0.71 17.03
N ASP A 60 12.75 0.54 18.25
CA ASP A 60 14.04 -0.04 18.64
C ASP A 60 14.24 -1.47 18.07
N ALA A 61 13.19 -2.30 18.00
CA ALA A 61 13.28 -3.65 17.43
C ALA A 61 13.34 -3.67 15.88
N ILE A 62 13.10 -2.53 15.22
CA ILE A 62 13.23 -2.36 13.76
C ILE A 62 14.37 -1.40 13.38
N GLY A 63 15.24 -1.05 14.33
CA GLY A 63 16.43 -0.23 14.10
C GLY A 63 16.12 1.25 13.82
N LEU A 64 14.98 1.75 14.30
CA LEU A 64 14.62 3.17 14.25
C LEU A 64 14.67 3.75 15.66
N GLU A 65 15.63 4.64 15.90
CA GLU A 65 15.68 5.44 17.12
C GLU A 65 14.50 6.44 17.15
N PRO A 66 13.96 6.77 18.35
CA PRO A 66 12.79 7.63 18.50
C PRO A 66 12.98 9.08 17.99
#